data_AF-F7RJ01-F1
#
_entry.id   AF-F7RJ01-F1
#
_cell.length_a   1.000
_cell.length_b   1.000
_cell.length_c   1.000
_cell.angle_alpha   90.00
_cell.angle_beta   90.00
_cell.angle_gamma   90.00
#
_symmetry.space_group_name_H-M   'P 1'
#
loop_
_entity.id
_entity.type
_entity.pdbx_description
1 polymer ?
#
loop_
_entity_poly.entity_id
_entity_poly.type
_entity_poly.pdbx_seq_one_letter_code
_entity_poly.pdbx_strand_id
1 'polypeptide(L)' 'MKEGDIVTVEQTLALTEAMKMFSQVNLAGFNRQGAVLYPEDQKYRIERILNSNGQQVSQGDLLFVVSPVEA' A
#
# COMPACT_ATOMS: atom_id res chain seq x y z
N MET A 1 -4.61 5.47 -8.81
CA MET A 1 -4.36 6.09 -7.50
C MET A 1 -3.41 7.25 -7.71
N LYS A 2 -3.59 8.33 -6.95
CA LYS A 2 -2.69 9.50 -6.91
C LYS A 2 -2.50 9.96 -5.46
N GLU A 3 -1.51 10.80 -5.24
CA GLU A 3 -1.33 11.49 -3.97
C GLU A 3 -2.61 12.28 -3.61
N GLY A 4 -2.96 12.27 -2.32
CA GLY A 4 -4.19 12.84 -1.76
C GLY A 4 -5.41 11.91 -1.77
N ASP A 5 -5.38 10.79 -2.51
CA ASP A 5 -6.49 9.82 -2.50
C ASP A 5 -6.66 9.19 -1.10
N ILE A 6 -7.90 8.96 -0.68
CA ILE A 6 -8.24 8.22 0.55
C ILE A 6 -8.59 6.78 0.19
N VAL A 7 -7.98 5.83 0.87
CA VAL A 7 -8.10 4.39 0.60
C VAL A 7 -8.48 3.62 1.86
N THR A 8 -9.14 2.47 1.68
CA THR A 8 -9.34 1.47 2.73
C THR A 8 -8.17 0.48 2.75
N VAL A 9 -8.05 -0.32 3.80
CA VAL A 9 -6.92 -1.26 3.94
C VAL A 9 -6.89 -2.38 2.88
N GLU A 10 -8.06 -2.75 2.35
CA GLU A 10 -8.21 -3.80 1.33
C GLU A 10 -7.95 -3.30 -0.09
N GLN A 11 -7.98 -1.98 -0.31
CA GLN A 11 -7.85 -1.40 -1.64
C GLN A 11 -6.46 -1.67 -2.22
N THR A 12 -6.40 -2.22 -3.44
CA THR A 12 -5.15 -2.44 -4.16
C THR A 12 -4.48 -1.11 -4.50
N LEU A 13 -3.26 -0.93 -4.00
CA LEU A 13 -2.42 0.26 -4.23
C LEU A 13 -1.47 0.07 -5.41
N ALA A 14 -0.95 -1.15 -5.59
CA ALA A 14 -0.07 -1.51 -6.69
C ALA A 14 -0.21 -2.99 -7.08
N LEU A 15 0.26 -3.30 -8.28
CA LEU A 15 0.53 -4.66 -8.74
C LEU A 15 2.03 -4.80 -8.95
N THR A 16 2.65 -5.75 -8.26
CA THR A 16 4.06 -6.09 -8.46
C THR A 16 4.15 -7.38 -9.26
N GLU A 17 4.99 -7.41 -10.28
CA GLU A 17 5.27 -8.62 -11.05
C GLU A 17 6.62 -9.22 -10.65
N ALA A 18 6.63 -10.52 -10.38
CA ALA A 18 7.85 -11.28 -10.15
C ALA A 18 7.73 -12.65 -10.82
N MET A 19 8.64 -12.96 -11.75
CA MET A 19 8.66 -14.24 -12.48
C MET A 19 7.30 -14.60 -13.12
N LYS A 20 6.63 -13.64 -13.77
CA LYS A 20 5.28 -13.77 -14.36
C LYS A 20 4.14 -13.96 -13.37
N MET A 21 4.40 -13.85 -12.06
CA MET A 21 3.37 -13.81 -11.03
C MET A 21 3.07 -12.37 -10.64
N PHE A 22 1.79 -12.00 -10.65
CA PHE A 22 1.33 -10.69 -10.20
C PHE A 22 0.80 -10.80 -8.78
N SER A 23 1.32 -9.96 -7.90
CA SER A 23 0.87 -9.83 -6.51
C SER A 23 0.29 -8.45 -6.29
N GLN A 24 -0.85 -8.40 -5.60
CA GLN A 24 -1.45 -7.14 -5.16
C GLN A 24 -0.77 -6.65 -3.90
N VAL A 25 -0.52 -5.34 -3.86
CA VAL A 25 -0.09 -4.63 -2.66
C VAL A 25 -1.27 -3.84 -2.12
N ASN A 26 -1.71 -4.15 -0.91
CA ASN A 26 -2.68 -3.39 -0.13
C ASN A 26 -2.19 -3.26 1.32
N LEU A 27 -2.81 -2.41 2.14
CA LEU A 27 -2.34 -2.17 3.51
C LEU A 27 -2.61 -3.37 4.42
N ALA A 28 -3.75 -4.06 4.24
CA ALA A 28 -4.13 -5.23 5.02
C ALA A 28 -3.09 -6.36 4.91
N GLY A 29 -2.46 -6.54 3.74
CA GLY A 29 -1.41 -7.54 3.51
C GLY A 29 -0.15 -7.36 4.36
N PHE A 30 0.03 -6.19 4.99
CA PHE A 30 1.14 -5.95 5.94
C PHE A 30 0.81 -6.31 7.40
N ASN A 31 -0.46 -6.55 7.72
CA ASN A 31 -0.85 -7.03 9.04
C ASN A 31 -0.34 -8.47 9.26
N ARG A 32 0.01 -8.80 10.51
CA ARG A 32 0.48 -10.14 10.90
C ARG A 32 -0.39 -10.68 12.03
N GLN A 33 -0.41 -12.00 12.22
CA GLN A 33 -1.07 -12.58 13.39
C GLN A 33 -0.44 -12.00 14.67
N GLY A 34 -1.28 -11.36 15.50
CA GLY A 34 -0.87 -10.71 16.74
C GLY A 34 -0.33 -9.28 16.60
N ALA A 35 -0.24 -8.72 15.40
CA ALA A 35 0.18 -7.34 15.17
C ALA A 35 -0.61 -6.70 14.02
N VAL A 36 -1.58 -5.86 14.38
CA VAL A 36 -2.36 -5.06 13.42
C VAL A 36 -1.67 -3.70 13.27
N LEU A 37 -1.08 -3.48 12.09
CA LEU A 37 -0.45 -2.20 11.72
C LEU A 37 -1.47 -1.24 11.12
N TYR A 38 -2.42 -1.78 10.35
CA TYR A 38 -3.47 -1.04 9.67
C TYR A 38 -4.84 -1.59 10.06
N PRO A 39 -5.52 -1.00 11.06
CA PRO A 39 -6.89 -1.39 11.44
C PRO A 39 -7.88 -1.29 10.28
N GLU A 40 -8.82 -2.23 10.20
CA GLU A 40 -9.77 -2.39 9.09
C GLU A 40 -10.85 -1.29 9.02
N ASP A 41 -11.17 -0.69 10.16
CA ASP A 41 -12.10 0.41 10.33
C ASP A 41 -11.47 1.78 10.06
N GLN A 42 -10.16 1.84 9.87
CA GLN A 42 -9.40 3.06 9.60
C GLN A 42 -9.20 3.28 8.08
N LYS A 43 -9.33 4.54 7.66
CA LYS A 43 -8.95 4.97 6.30
C LYS A 43 -7.62 5.70 6.31
N TYR A 44 -6.93 5.63 5.17
CA TYR A 44 -5.61 6.21 5.01
C TYR A 44 -5.56 7.12 3.79
N ARG A 45 -4.83 8.23 3.90
CA ARG A 45 -4.54 9.13 2.79
C ARG A 45 -3.19 8.76 2.19
N ILE A 46 -3.09 8.73 0.87
CA ILE A 46 -1.82 8.61 0.16
C ILE A 46 -1.10 9.96 0.23
N GLU A 47 -0.05 10.05 1.01
CA GLU A 47 0.76 11.27 1.11
C GLU A 47 1.75 11.35 -0.05
N ARG A 48 2.42 10.23 -0.37
CA ARG A 48 3.41 10.17 -1.45
C ARG A 48 3.39 8.85 -2.20
N ILE A 49 3.64 8.93 -3.50
CA ILE A 49 3.91 7.77 -4.36
C ILE A 49 5.34 7.91 -4.88
N LEU A 50 6.23 7.00 -4.47
CA LEU A 50 7.65 7.09 -4.81
C LEU A 50 8.04 6.27 -6.04
N ASN A 51 7.17 5.36 -6.48
CA ASN A 51 7.41 4.50 -7.63
C ASN A 51 6.56 4.90 -8.84
N SER A 52 7.15 4.78 -10.03
CA SER A 52 6.46 4.95 -11.30
C SER A 52 6.05 3.60 -11.91
N ASN A 53 5.03 3.59 -12.77
CA ASN A 53 4.61 2.39 -13.48
C ASN A 53 5.77 1.79 -14.29
N GLY A 54 5.97 0.47 -14.18
CA GLY A 54 7.05 -0.24 -14.88
C GLY A 54 8.43 -0.07 -14.24
N GLN A 55 8.57 0.69 -13.16
CA GLN A 55 9.81 0.79 -12.41
C GLN A 55 10.11 -0.53 -11.69
N GLN A 56 11.35 -1.01 -11.81
CA GLN A 56 11.82 -2.14 -11.04
C GLN A 56 11.98 -1.75 -9.57
N VAL A 57 11.42 -2.57 -8.68
CA VAL A 57 11.49 -2.39 -7.22
C VAL A 57 12.12 -3.62 -6.57
N SER A 58 12.83 -3.39 -5.48
CA SER A 58 13.50 -4.42 -4.68
C SER A 58 12.84 -4.57 -3.32
N GLN A 59 13.13 -5.68 -2.65
CA GLN A 59 12.68 -5.87 -1.27
C GLN A 59 13.30 -4.80 -0.37
N GLY A 60 12.45 -4.11 0.40
CA GLY A 60 12.85 -3.03 1.30
C GLY A 60 12.69 -1.63 0.72
N ASP A 61 12.35 -1.49 -0.56
CA ASP A 61 12.06 -0.19 -1.16
C ASP A 61 10.79 0.43 -0.57
N LEU A 62 10.83 1.73 -0.33
CA LEU A 62 9.67 2.51 0.09
C LEU A 62 8.84 2.88 -1.16
N LEU A 63 7.62 2.33 -1.25
CA LEU A 63 6.73 2.57 -2.40
C LEU A 63 5.75 3.72 -2.14
N PHE A 64 5.15 3.74 -0.96
CA PHE A 64 4.08 4.67 -0.58
C PHE A 64 4.34 5.23 0.80
N VAL A 65 3.96 6.49 1.00
CA VAL A 65 3.78 7.08 2.33
C VAL A 65 2.29 7.28 2.53
N VAL A 66 1.76 6.77 3.65
CA VAL A 66 0.35 6.91 4.01
C VAL A 66 0.20 7.48 5.40
N SER A 67 -0.86 8.25 5.62
CA SER A 67 -1.24 8.79 6.93
C SER A 67 -2.65 8.32 7.28
N PRO A 68 -2.97 8.05 8.56
CA PRO A 68 -4.35 7.81 8.96
C PRO A 68 -5.16 9.10 8.79
N VAL A 69 -6.38 8.97 8.25
CA VAL A 69 -7.34 10.08 8.25
C VAL A 69 -7.98 10.14 9.63
N GLU A 70 -7.78 11.22 10.39
CA GLU A 70 -8.47 11.41 11.67
C GLU A 70 -10.00 11.28 11.48
N ALA A 71 -10.65 10.62 12.44
CA ALA A 71 -12.09 10.41 12.45
C ALA A 71 -12.86 11.70 12.76
#